data_AF-C6HHI3-F1
#
_entry.id   AF-C6HHI3-F1
#
_cell.length_a   1.000
_cell.length_b   1.000
_cell.length_c   1.000
_cell.angle_alpha   90.00
_cell.angle_beta   90.00
_cell.angle_gamma   90.00
#
_symmetry.space_group_name_H-M   'P 1'
#
loop_
_entity.id
_entity.type
_entity.pdbx_description
1 polymer ?
#
loop_
_entity_poly.entity_id
_entity_poly.type
_entity_poly.pdbx_seq_one_letter_code
_entity_poly.pdbx_strand_id
1 'polypeptide(L)'
;MPKQLGFRSTKLKVASQTHKFTNNYGYLQAHRIVTQIVLTGGRVFGRAFAEAYKQASAASKYAAQKGNGTAANNFASSGLTLDEACKILNVKPPMGGEANMEHTMERFKKLFDANDPKKGGSFYLQSKILRARERIEMEVRDAERKAAMEKEVKEGWKPKVYKDR
;
A
#
# COMPACT_ATOMS: atom_id res chain seq x y z
N MET A 1 2.15 -83.50 -44.30
CA MET A 1 3.63 -83.39 -44.38
C MET A 1 3.96 -82.01 -44.97
N PRO A 2 4.94 -81.20 -44.50
CA PRO A 2 5.91 -81.36 -43.40
C PRO A 2 6.05 -80.15 -42.41
N LYS A 3 6.62 -80.46 -41.23
CA LYS A 3 7.68 -79.77 -40.41
C LYS A 3 7.47 -78.32 -39.94
N GLN A 4 7.24 -78.04 -38.64
CA GLN A 4 8.13 -78.04 -37.45
C GLN A 4 9.14 -76.87 -37.37
N LEU A 5 9.37 -76.41 -36.11
CA LEU A 5 10.33 -75.41 -35.57
C LEU A 5 9.71 -74.03 -35.33
N GLY A 6 9.41 -73.55 -34.13
CA GLY A 6 9.94 -73.85 -32.80
C GLY A 6 10.92 -72.76 -32.39
N PHE A 7 10.50 -71.81 -31.54
CA PHE A 7 11.42 -71.22 -30.57
C PHE A 7 10.68 -70.68 -29.34
N ARG A 8 11.29 -71.00 -28.20
CA ARG A 8 10.74 -70.95 -26.84
C ARG A 8 10.72 -69.53 -26.31
N SER A 9 9.61 -69.14 -25.69
CA SER A 9 9.51 -67.98 -24.80
C SER A 9 10.25 -68.27 -23.49
N THR A 10 11.50 -67.85 -23.39
CA THR A 10 12.24 -67.81 -22.12
C THR A 10 12.01 -66.46 -21.45
N LYS A 11 11.29 -66.49 -20.33
CA LYS A 11 11.08 -65.37 -19.41
C LYS A 11 12.43 -64.75 -19.02
N LEU A 12 12.64 -63.48 -19.31
CA LEU A 12 13.77 -62.72 -18.79
C LEU A 12 13.46 -62.32 -17.33
N LYS A 13 14.22 -62.89 -16.40
CA LYS A 13 14.17 -62.62 -14.97
C LYS A 13 14.87 -61.29 -14.70
N VAL A 14 14.11 -60.27 -14.31
CA VAL A 14 14.65 -58.97 -13.88
C VAL A 14 15.31 -59.15 -12.51
N ALA A 15 16.63 -59.01 -12.45
CA ALA A 15 17.38 -58.96 -11.21
C ALA A 15 17.55 -57.49 -10.79
N SER A 16 16.95 -57.12 -9.67
CA SER A 16 17.15 -55.85 -8.99
C SER A 16 18.55 -55.82 -8.37
N GLN A 17 19.44 -54.94 -8.87
CA GLN A 17 20.75 -54.73 -8.25
C GLN A 17 20.85 -53.30 -7.73
N THR A 18 20.55 -53.16 -6.45
CA THR A 18 20.77 -51.96 -5.64
C THR A 18 22.27 -51.79 -5.38
N HIS A 19 22.89 -50.75 -5.93
CA HIS A 19 24.21 -50.29 -5.48
C HIS A 19 24.04 -49.08 -4.55
N LYS A 20 24.39 -49.28 -3.28
CA LYS A 20 24.49 -48.23 -2.27
C LYS A 20 25.73 -47.38 -2.57
N PHE A 21 25.54 -46.15 -3.04
CA PHE A 21 26.59 -45.12 -3.01
C PHE A 21 26.53 -44.42 -1.65
N THR A 22 27.46 -44.75 -0.76
CA THR A 22 27.80 -43.89 0.37
C THR A 22 28.64 -42.74 -0.18
N ASN A 23 28.22 -41.50 0.07
CA ASN A 23 29.02 -40.34 -0.29
C ASN A 23 28.87 -39.26 0.78
N ASN A 24 29.90 -39.20 1.64
CA ASN A 24 30.16 -38.13 2.58
C ASN A 24 30.50 -36.83 1.82
N TYR A 25 29.51 -36.01 1.49
CA TYR A 25 29.71 -34.63 0.98
C TYR A 25 28.70 -33.62 1.56
N GLY A 26 28.32 -33.77 2.84
CA GLY A 26 27.27 -32.94 3.47
C GLY A 26 27.59 -31.44 3.57
N TYR A 27 28.86 -31.03 3.69
CA TYR A 27 29.22 -29.63 3.95
C TYR A 27 29.60 -28.81 2.70
N LEU A 28 30.11 -29.46 1.64
CA LEU A 28 30.54 -28.78 0.41
C LEU A 28 29.42 -28.55 -0.62
N GLN A 29 28.24 -29.15 -0.43
CA GLN A 29 27.09 -28.97 -1.33
C GLN A 29 26.08 -27.94 -0.78
N ALA A 30 25.99 -27.78 0.55
CA ALA A 30 25.05 -26.87 1.19
C ALA A 30 25.35 -25.40 0.87
N HIS A 31 26.62 -24.97 0.87
CA HIS A 31 26.97 -23.58 0.57
C HIS A 31 26.68 -23.21 -0.90
N ARG A 32 26.81 -24.14 -1.85
CA ARG A 32 26.46 -23.92 -3.26
C ARG A 32 24.96 -23.76 -3.47
N ILE A 33 24.16 -24.53 -2.73
CA ILE A 33 22.69 -24.44 -2.77
C ILE A 33 22.23 -23.15 -2.09
N VAL A 34 22.76 -22.83 -0.91
CA VAL A 34 22.43 -21.59 -0.18
C VAL A 34 22.83 -20.35 -0.98
N THR A 35 24.02 -20.33 -1.60
CA THR A 35 24.45 -19.20 -2.44
C THR A 35 23.59 -19.06 -3.69
N GLN A 36 23.15 -20.15 -4.33
CA GLN A 36 22.22 -20.09 -5.47
C GLN A 36 20.84 -19.54 -5.07
N ILE A 37 20.30 -19.94 -3.93
CA ILE A 37 19.02 -19.44 -3.42
C ILE A 37 19.11 -17.94 -3.10
N VAL A 38 20.18 -17.51 -2.42
CA VAL A 38 20.38 -16.09 -2.06
C VAL A 38 20.59 -15.22 -3.30
N LEU A 39 21.42 -15.66 -4.25
CA LEU A 39 21.68 -14.90 -5.48
C LEU A 39 20.46 -14.81 -6.39
N THR A 40 19.66 -15.88 -6.47
CA THR A 40 18.46 -15.91 -7.32
C THR A 40 17.30 -15.17 -6.65
N GLY A 41 17.07 -15.39 -5.35
CA GLY A 41 16.08 -14.65 -4.58
C GLY A 41 16.37 -13.15 -4.53
N GLY A 42 17.62 -12.78 -4.22
CA GLY A 42 18.04 -11.38 -4.12
C GLY A 42 17.84 -10.56 -5.40
N ARG A 43 18.02 -11.16 -6.59
CA ARG A 43 17.78 -10.46 -7.88
C ARG A 43 16.31 -10.18 -8.14
N VAL A 44 15.42 -11.10 -7.75
CA VAL A 44 13.97 -10.96 -7.95
C VAL A 44 13.41 -9.91 -7.00
N PHE A 45 13.74 -10.00 -5.72
CA PHE A 45 13.30 -9.01 -4.74
C PHE A 45 13.97 -7.64 -4.98
N GLY A 46 15.26 -7.60 -5.30
CA GLY A 46 16.01 -6.36 -5.53
C GLY A 46 15.47 -5.50 -6.68
N ARG A 47 15.06 -6.12 -7.80
CA ARG A 47 14.41 -5.37 -8.91
C ARG A 47 13.06 -4.81 -8.52
N ALA A 48 12.24 -5.59 -7.82
CA ALA A 48 10.94 -5.12 -7.35
C ALA A 48 11.06 -3.94 -6.36
N PHE A 49 11.99 -4.01 -5.40
CA PHE A 49 12.26 -2.91 -4.48
C PHE A 49 12.83 -1.68 -5.20
N ALA A 50 13.74 -1.84 -6.16
CA ALA A 50 14.29 -0.72 -6.93
C ALA A 50 13.24 -0.03 -7.80
N GLU A 51 12.35 -0.79 -8.45
CA GLU A 51 11.24 -0.25 -9.22
C GLU A 51 10.21 0.45 -8.33
N ALA A 52 9.84 -0.14 -7.20
CA ALA A 52 8.97 0.49 -6.21
C ALA A 52 9.60 1.77 -5.65
N TYR A 53 10.91 1.79 -5.36
CA TYR A 53 11.62 2.97 -4.87
C TYR A 53 11.71 4.05 -5.96
N LYS A 54 11.94 3.68 -7.22
CA LYS A 54 11.93 4.62 -8.36
C LYS A 54 10.53 5.21 -8.56
N GLN A 55 9.47 4.40 -8.45
CA GLN A 55 8.09 4.88 -8.52
C GLN A 55 7.75 5.79 -7.34
N ALA A 56 8.12 5.42 -6.12
CA ALA A 56 7.91 6.22 -4.93
C ALA A 56 8.66 7.56 -5.02
N SER A 57 9.93 7.55 -5.40
CA SER A 57 10.74 8.77 -5.54
C SER A 57 10.29 9.65 -6.70
N ALA A 58 9.90 9.06 -7.84
CA ALA A 58 9.30 9.82 -8.95
C ALA A 58 7.97 10.44 -8.54
N ALA A 59 7.06 9.67 -7.93
CA ALA A 59 5.81 10.18 -7.40
C ALA A 59 6.02 11.27 -6.34
N SER A 60 7.04 11.13 -5.49
CA SER A 60 7.44 12.15 -4.51
C SER A 60 7.91 13.44 -5.18
N LYS A 61 8.73 13.33 -6.24
CA LYS A 61 9.23 14.48 -7.00
C LYS A 61 8.12 15.17 -7.80
N TYR A 62 7.21 14.40 -8.42
CA TYR A 62 6.04 14.95 -9.10
C TYR A 62 5.05 15.61 -8.12
N ALA A 63 4.90 15.07 -6.90
CA ALA A 63 4.10 15.68 -5.84
C ALA A 63 4.73 16.98 -5.29
N ALA A 64 6.06 17.01 -5.15
CA ALA A 64 6.79 18.20 -4.72
C ALA A 64 6.77 19.33 -5.78
N GLN A 65 6.88 18.98 -7.07
CA GLN A 65 6.86 19.96 -8.17
C GLN A 65 5.45 20.52 -8.45
N LYS A 66 4.39 19.79 -8.10
CA LYS A 66 2.99 20.23 -8.28
C LYS A 66 2.40 20.92 -7.05
N GLY A 67 3.23 21.41 -6.11
CA GLY A 67 2.79 22.24 -4.97
C GLY A 67 1.73 21.61 -4.05
N ASN A 68 1.50 20.30 -4.16
CA ASN A 68 0.46 19.60 -3.43
C ASN A 68 1.11 18.46 -2.67
N GLY A 69 1.52 18.75 -1.43
CA GLY A 69 2.16 17.83 -0.49
C GLY A 69 1.26 16.70 -0.02
N THR A 70 0.67 15.94 -0.94
CA THR A 70 -0.16 14.76 -0.68
C THR A 70 0.67 13.47 -0.75
N ALA A 71 1.85 13.45 -0.13
CA ALA A 71 2.72 12.27 -0.04
C ALA A 71 2.47 11.42 1.22
N ALA A 72 1.25 11.47 1.78
CA ALA A 72 0.83 10.66 2.92
C ALA A 72 -0.55 10.01 2.74
N ASN A 73 -1.01 9.82 1.51
CA ASN A 73 -2.37 9.34 1.26
C ASN A 73 -2.41 8.01 0.50
N ASN A 74 -1.79 6.97 1.05
CA ASN A 74 -2.18 5.60 0.72
C ASN A 74 -3.60 5.24 1.24
N PHE A 75 -4.27 6.18 1.94
CA PHE A 75 -5.70 6.16 2.21
C PHE A 75 -6.56 6.82 1.11
N ALA A 76 -5.95 7.39 0.06
CA ALA A 76 -6.65 7.96 -1.11
C ALA A 76 -7.08 6.91 -2.15
N SER A 77 -7.21 5.63 -1.77
CA SER A 77 -7.88 4.62 -2.60
C SER A 77 -9.38 4.88 -2.81
N SER A 78 -9.89 6.04 -2.40
CA SER A 78 -11.19 6.57 -2.83
C SER A 78 -11.22 8.07 -3.13
N GLY A 79 -10.09 8.69 -3.53
CA GLY A 79 -10.03 9.92 -4.35
C GLY A 79 -11.10 11.01 -4.11
N LEU A 80 -11.48 11.30 -2.86
CA LEU A 80 -12.57 12.21 -2.57
C LEU A 80 -12.03 13.65 -2.58
N THR A 81 -12.44 14.42 -3.57
CA THR A 81 -12.09 15.84 -3.65
C THR A 81 -12.82 16.65 -2.57
N LEU A 82 -12.29 17.83 -2.24
CA LEU A 82 -12.95 18.74 -1.29
C LEU A 82 -14.34 19.16 -1.80
N ASP A 83 -14.46 19.44 -3.10
CA ASP A 83 -15.72 19.82 -3.73
C ASP A 83 -16.77 18.71 -3.65
N GLU A 84 -16.36 17.46 -3.86
CA GLU A 84 -17.25 16.30 -3.69
C GLU A 84 -17.66 16.12 -2.24
N ALA A 85 -16.74 16.30 -1.29
CA ALA A 85 -17.04 16.23 0.14
C ALA A 85 -18.08 17.29 0.55
N CYS A 86 -17.89 18.53 0.09
CA CYS A 86 -18.84 19.62 0.33
C CYS A 86 -20.21 19.32 -0.28
N LYS A 87 -20.27 18.72 -1.48
CA LYS A 87 -21.53 18.31 -2.11
C LYS A 87 -22.22 17.17 -1.35
N ILE A 88 -21.48 16.15 -0.91
CA ILE A 88 -22.03 15.00 -0.14
C ILE A 88 -22.68 15.48 1.15
N LEU A 89 -22.03 16.38 1.88
CA LEU A 89 -22.55 16.92 3.15
C LEU A 89 -23.48 18.13 2.96
N ASN A 90 -23.64 18.60 1.71
CA ASN A 90 -24.43 19.78 1.34
C ASN A 90 -24.01 21.02 2.15
N VAL A 91 -22.70 21.25 2.22
CA VAL A 91 -22.11 22.40 2.90
C VAL A 91 -21.40 23.30 1.90
N LYS A 92 -21.27 24.59 2.22
CA LYS A 92 -20.53 25.52 1.38
C LYS A 92 -19.03 25.20 1.45
N PRO A 93 -18.29 25.37 0.35
CA PRO A 93 -16.83 25.30 0.38
C PRO A 93 -16.26 26.29 1.40
N PRO A 94 -15.15 25.98 2.07
CA PRO A 94 -14.49 26.92 2.97
C PRO A 94 -14.07 28.17 2.18
N MET A 95 -14.80 29.27 2.39
CA MET A 95 -14.45 30.57 1.80
C MET A 95 -13.52 31.28 2.78
N GLY A 96 -12.28 31.56 2.35
CA GLY A 96 -11.31 32.30 3.18
C GLY A 96 -10.69 31.52 4.34
N GLY A 97 -10.75 30.18 4.32
CA GLY A 97 -10.11 29.33 5.34
C GLY A 97 -10.99 29.01 6.55
N GLU A 98 -12.18 29.62 6.66
CA GLU A 98 -13.16 29.29 7.70
C GLU A 98 -14.19 28.30 7.15
N ALA A 99 -14.04 27.02 7.49
CA ALA A 99 -15.13 26.06 7.28
C ALA A 99 -16.09 26.15 8.46
N ASN A 100 -17.41 26.21 8.19
CA ASN A 100 -18.41 26.07 9.23
C ASN A 100 -18.48 24.60 9.68
N MET A 101 -17.60 24.24 10.63
CA MET A 101 -17.46 22.88 11.13
C MET A 101 -18.68 22.42 11.93
N GLU A 102 -19.36 23.35 12.60
CA GLU A 102 -20.58 23.06 13.36
C GLU A 102 -21.70 22.56 12.43
N HIS A 103 -21.99 23.33 11.37
CA HIS A 103 -22.98 22.92 10.37
C HIS A 103 -22.55 21.64 9.63
N THR A 104 -21.25 21.47 9.36
CA THR A 104 -20.71 20.24 8.75
C THR A 104 -20.99 19.01 9.63
N MET A 105 -20.76 19.13 10.94
CA MET A 105 -21.00 18.05 11.89
C MET A 105 -22.50 17.74 12.05
N GLU A 106 -23.35 18.76 12.05
CA GLU A 106 -24.81 18.60 12.09
C GLU A 106 -25.32 17.83 10.87
N ARG A 107 -24.89 18.22 9.66
CA ARG A 107 -25.25 17.54 8.41
C ARG A 107 -24.70 16.11 8.37
N PHE A 108 -23.45 15.93 8.80
CA PHE A 108 -22.84 14.61 8.92
C PHE A 108 -23.69 13.70 9.80
N LYS A 109 -24.04 14.13 11.02
CA LYS A 109 -24.82 13.31 11.96
C LYS A 109 -26.17 12.89 11.36
N LYS A 110 -26.92 13.84 10.79
CA LYS A 110 -28.21 13.58 10.14
C LYS A 110 -28.10 12.54 9.03
N LEU A 111 -27.15 12.71 8.11
CA LEU A 111 -26.97 11.82 6.97
C LEU A 111 -26.42 10.45 7.39
N PHE A 112 -25.52 10.41 8.37
CA PHE A 112 -24.90 9.18 8.86
C PHE A 112 -25.92 8.31 9.60
N ASP A 113 -26.73 8.90 10.47
CA ASP A 113 -27.76 8.18 11.25
C ASP A 113 -28.89 7.68 10.35
N ALA A 114 -29.25 8.45 9.31
CA ALA A 114 -30.26 8.05 8.33
C ALA A 114 -29.81 6.90 7.42
N ASN A 115 -28.49 6.73 7.23
CA ASN A 115 -27.91 5.68 6.38
C ASN A 115 -27.29 4.53 7.19
N ASP A 116 -27.65 4.38 8.47
CA ASP A 116 -27.18 3.28 9.31
C ASP A 116 -27.58 1.92 8.70
N PRO A 117 -26.62 1.03 8.38
CA PRO A 117 -26.89 -0.30 7.83
C PRO A 117 -27.82 -1.14 8.70
N LYS A 118 -27.79 -0.92 10.02
CA LYS A 118 -28.65 -1.66 10.97
C LYS A 118 -30.12 -1.26 10.84
N LYS A 119 -30.40 -0.07 10.30
CA LYS A 119 -31.75 0.46 10.09
C LYS A 119 -32.21 0.31 8.63
N GLY A 120 -31.51 -0.50 7.83
CA GLY A 120 -31.78 -0.67 6.40
C GLY A 120 -31.10 0.36 5.50
N GLY A 121 -30.18 1.16 6.02
CA GLY A 121 -29.35 2.07 5.25
C GLY A 121 -28.22 1.36 4.48
N SER A 122 -27.44 2.12 3.71
CA SER A 122 -26.32 1.57 2.93
C SER A 122 -24.99 1.83 3.62
N PHE A 123 -24.23 0.76 3.89
CA PHE A 123 -22.87 0.85 4.41
C PHE A 123 -21.94 1.64 3.47
N TYR A 124 -22.18 1.56 2.16
CA TYR A 124 -21.41 2.33 1.19
C TYR A 124 -21.66 3.84 1.34
N LEU A 125 -22.93 4.24 1.45
CA LEU A 125 -23.28 5.66 1.63
C LEU A 125 -22.76 6.18 2.97
N GLN A 126 -22.93 5.41 4.05
CA GLN A 126 -22.37 5.73 5.36
C GLN A 126 -20.85 5.92 5.31
N SER A 127 -20.14 5.03 4.62
CA SER A 127 -18.69 5.13 4.42
C SER A 127 -18.31 6.39 3.61
N LYS A 128 -19.10 6.76 2.58
CA LYS A 128 -18.86 7.99 1.81
C LYS A 128 -19.09 9.26 2.61
N ILE A 129 -20.13 9.28 3.44
CA ILE A 129 -20.45 10.39 4.34
C ILE A 129 -19.33 10.60 5.37
N LEU A 130 -18.81 9.51 5.95
CA LEU A 130 -17.67 9.57 6.86
C LEU A 130 -16.43 10.16 6.19
N ARG A 131 -16.09 9.67 4.99
CA ARG A 131 -14.94 10.14 4.22
C ARG A 131 -15.05 11.61 3.83
N ALA A 132 -16.26 12.09 3.53
CA ALA A 132 -16.52 13.49 3.25
C ALA A 132 -16.22 14.38 4.46
N ARG A 133 -16.65 13.98 5.67
CA ARG A 133 -16.35 14.72 6.89
C ARG A 133 -14.84 14.78 7.15
N GLU A 134 -14.17 13.62 7.08
CA GLU A 134 -12.72 13.51 7.25
C GLU A 134 -11.96 14.43 6.28
N ARG A 135 -12.41 14.51 5.01
CA ARG A 135 -11.78 15.38 3.99
C ARG A 135 -11.90 16.87 4.32
N ILE A 136 -13.06 17.32 4.80
CA ILE A 136 -13.29 18.72 5.18
C ILE A 136 -12.50 19.07 6.44
N GLU A 137 -12.50 18.20 7.45
CA GLU A 137 -11.71 18.40 8.67
C GLU A 137 -10.20 18.49 8.40
N MET A 138 -9.69 17.68 7.48
CA MET A 138 -8.29 17.78 7.05
C MET A 138 -7.98 19.14 6.44
N GLU A 139 -8.87 19.68 5.60
CA GLU A 139 -8.65 20.99 4.97
C GLU A 139 -8.58 22.13 6.01
N VAL A 140 -9.45 22.07 7.04
CA VAL A 140 -9.42 23.05 8.13
C VAL A 140 -8.12 22.97 8.91
N ARG A 141 -7.69 21.76 9.28
CA ARG A 141 -6.41 21.56 9.97
C ARG A 141 -5.21 21.99 9.11
N ASP A 142 -5.29 21.81 7.80
CA ASP A 142 -4.25 22.25 6.87
C ASP A 142 -4.22 23.78 6.76
N ALA A 143 -5.39 24.43 6.73
CA ALA A 143 -5.52 25.88 6.73
C ALA A 143 -4.98 26.49 8.04
N GLU A 144 -5.34 25.92 9.20
CA GLU A 144 -4.83 26.33 10.50
C GLU A 144 -3.30 26.22 10.59
N ARG A 145 -2.73 25.10 10.13
CA ARG A 145 -1.28 24.89 10.10
C ARG A 145 -0.57 25.89 9.18
N LYS A 146 -1.12 26.16 8.00
CA LYS A 146 -0.58 27.18 7.08
C LYS A 146 -0.64 28.57 7.69
N ALA A 147 -1.75 28.92 8.34
CA ALA A 147 -1.91 30.20 9.02
C ALA A 147 -0.93 30.34 10.21
N ALA A 148 -0.70 29.28 10.98
CA ALA A 148 0.31 29.26 12.04
C ALA A 148 1.72 29.44 11.49
N MET A 149 2.07 28.71 10.42
CA MET A 149 3.37 28.82 9.76
C MET A 149 3.60 30.21 9.16
N GLU A 150 2.56 30.82 8.55
CA GLU A 150 2.64 32.17 8.02
C GLU A 150 2.86 33.22 9.13
N LYS A 151 2.23 33.03 10.30
CA LYS A 151 2.49 33.86 11.49
C LYS A 151 3.93 33.70 11.96
N GLU A 152 4.45 32.48 12.05
CA GLU A 152 5.85 32.22 12.43
C GLU A 152 6.86 32.81 11.44
N VAL A 153 6.58 32.74 10.14
CA VAL A 153 7.40 33.35 9.09
C VAL A 153 7.37 34.87 9.19
N LYS A 154 6.19 35.46 9.43
CA LYS A 154 6.00 36.92 9.58
C LYS A 154 6.63 37.46 10.86
N GLU A 155 6.62 36.69 11.95
CA GLU A 155 7.22 37.06 13.23
C GLU A 155 8.75 36.85 13.27
N GLY A 156 9.32 36.29 12.20
CA GLY A 156 10.76 36.09 12.04
C GLY A 156 11.22 34.83 12.78
N TRP A 157 11.65 33.84 12.00
CA TRP A 157 12.24 32.59 12.46
C TRP A 157 13.34 32.85 13.52
N LYS A 158 13.07 32.55 14.79
CA LYS A 158 14.05 32.53 15.89
C LYS A 158 14.36 31.07 16.23
N PRO A 159 15.37 30.44 15.61
CA PRO A 159 15.69 29.07 15.93
C PRO A 159 16.21 29.05 17.37
N LYS A 160 15.60 28.25 18.25
CA LYS A 160 16.18 27.88 19.54
C LYS A 160 17.39 26.99 19.27
N VAL A 161 18.51 27.61 18.91
CA VAL A 161 19.81 26.96 18.90
C VAL A 161 20.16 26.74 20.37
N TYR A 162 19.94 25.52 20.87
CA TYR A 162 20.59 25.09 22.09
C TYR A 162 22.09 25.12 21.81
N LYS A 163 22.80 26.08 22.41
CA LYS A 163 24.24 25.99 22.56
C LYS A 163 24.46 25.02 23.71
N ASP A 164 24.90 23.81 23.37
CA ASP A 164 25.49 22.89 24.34
C ASP A 164 26.59 23.64 25.11
N ARG A 165 26.53 23.56 26.43
CA ARG A 165 27.51 24.12 27.36
C ARG A 165 28.48 23.02 27.80
#